data_AF-A0A2K8VDS9-F1
#
_entry.id   AF-A0A2K8VDS9-F1
#
_cell.length_a   1.000
_cell.length_b   1.000
_cell.length_c   1.000
_cell.angle_alpha   90.00
_cell.angle_beta   90.00
_cell.angle_gamma   90.00
#
_symmetry.space_group_name_H-M   'P 1'
#
loop_
_entity.id
_entity.type
_entity.pdbx_description
1 polymer ?
#
loop_
_entity_poly.entity_id
_entity_poly.type
_entity_poly.pdbx_seq_one_letter_code
_entity_poly.pdbx_strand_id
1 'polypeptide(L)'
;MKFPIINISTEKWNDDDILDYILFSNLIYTDKKSIFDKYYRNKMFCDCDGNVFKVNGLEKPKEKWRDWLKFLPGIYRCKIRFEPTQKEMAVNELRDYFLNGISDLTKNDYTEKWIADIKNAENHSELINGKQKNSG
;
A
#
# COMPACT_ATOMS: atom_id res chain seq x y z
N MET A 1 -7.93 -0.99 10.49
CA MET A 1 -7.29 -0.67 9.20
C MET A 1 -7.27 0.83 9.00
N LYS A 2 -6.12 1.45 9.22
CA LYS A 2 -5.87 2.87 8.96
C LYS A 2 -4.96 3.04 7.75
N PHE A 3 -5.44 3.76 6.75
CA PHE A 3 -4.66 4.10 5.57
C PHE A 3 -3.69 5.26 5.85
N PRO A 4 -2.55 5.36 5.12
CA PRO A 4 -2.10 4.44 4.08
C PRO A 4 -1.67 3.06 4.60
N ILE A 5 -1.70 2.04 3.73
CA ILE A 5 -1.25 0.67 4.05
C ILE A 5 -0.19 0.24 3.05
N ILE A 6 0.78 -0.55 3.47
CA ILE A 6 1.87 -1.04 2.61
C ILE A 6 1.80 -2.55 2.40
N ASN A 7 2.04 -3.00 1.17
CA ASN A 7 2.17 -4.41 0.82
C ASN A 7 3.46 -4.97 1.43
N ILE A 8 3.34 -5.95 2.32
CA ILE A 8 4.48 -6.62 2.99
C ILE A 8 4.73 -8.02 2.45
N SER A 9 4.08 -8.39 1.34
CA SER A 9 4.28 -9.67 0.63
C SER A 9 5.16 -9.55 -0.60
N THR A 10 5.64 -8.35 -0.92
CA THR A 10 6.58 -8.15 -2.02
C THR A 10 7.99 -8.41 -1.50
N GLU A 11 8.66 -9.39 -2.10
CA GLU A 11 10.03 -9.79 -1.73
C GLU A 11 11.10 -8.88 -2.34
N LYS A 12 10.82 -8.28 -3.50
CA LYS A 12 11.76 -7.40 -4.21
C LYS A 12 11.07 -6.17 -4.75
N TRP A 13 11.58 -5.00 -4.41
CA TRP A 13 11.06 -3.74 -4.92
C TRP A 13 11.67 -3.43 -6.29
N ASN A 14 10.90 -2.75 -7.13
CA ASN A 14 11.37 -2.25 -8.42
C ASN A 14 10.90 -0.81 -8.59
N ASP A 15 11.66 -0.03 -9.37
CA ASP A 15 11.42 1.41 -9.56
C ASP A 15 10.06 1.70 -10.24
N ASP A 16 9.57 0.79 -11.08
CA ASP A 16 8.35 0.97 -11.86
C ASP A 16 7.06 0.79 -11.02
N ASP A 17 7.09 -0.08 -10.00
CA ASP A 17 5.93 -0.47 -9.19
C ASP A 17 5.94 0.17 -7.77
N ILE A 18 6.86 1.11 -7.45
CA ILE A 18 6.99 1.70 -6.08
C ILE A 18 5.65 2.24 -5.58
N LEU A 19 4.93 2.97 -6.43
CA LEU A 19 3.64 3.58 -6.08
C LEU A 19 2.53 2.55 -5.83
N ASP A 20 2.70 1.33 -6.33
CA ASP A 20 1.72 0.25 -6.17
C ASP A 20 1.91 -0.53 -4.86
N TYR A 21 3.03 -0.33 -4.15
CA TYR A 21 3.25 -0.95 -2.84
C TYR A 21 2.49 -0.26 -1.72
N ILE A 22 2.16 1.03 -1.86
CA ILE A 22 1.44 1.80 -0.85
C ILE A 22 0.04 2.15 -1.36
N LEU A 23 -0.98 1.71 -0.62
CA LEU A 23 -2.37 2.05 -0.91
C LEU A 23 -2.83 3.15 0.04
N PHE A 24 -3.37 4.23 -0.52
CA PHE A 24 -3.98 5.32 0.24
C PHE A 24 -5.48 5.12 0.47
N SER A 25 -6.09 4.13 -0.16
CA SER A 25 -7.48 3.72 0.06
C SER A 25 -7.68 2.27 -0.34
N ASN A 26 -8.84 1.69 0.00
CA ASN A 26 -9.25 0.37 -0.48
C ASN A 26 -9.91 0.41 -1.87
N LEU A 27 -9.86 1.53 -2.59
CA LEU A 27 -10.51 1.69 -3.89
C LEU A 27 -9.48 1.61 -5.01
N ILE A 28 -9.81 0.84 -6.05
CA ILE A 28 -9.05 0.76 -7.31
C ILE A 28 -9.94 1.04 -8.51
N TYR A 29 -9.37 1.60 -9.57
CA TYR A 29 -10.10 2.03 -10.77
C TYR A 29 -10.18 0.96 -11.86
N THR A 30 -9.98 -0.31 -11.49
CA THR A 30 -9.99 -1.43 -12.42
C THR A 30 -10.60 -2.68 -11.80
N ASP A 31 -11.33 -3.46 -12.61
CA ASP A 31 -11.81 -4.79 -12.26
C ASP A 31 -11.07 -5.89 -13.04
N LYS A 32 -9.97 -5.55 -13.72
CA LYS A 32 -9.16 -6.51 -14.48
C LYS A 32 -8.60 -7.55 -13.52
N LYS A 33 -9.06 -8.79 -13.68
CA LYS A 33 -8.60 -9.93 -12.88
C LYS A 33 -7.08 -10.09 -12.90
N SER A 34 -6.42 -9.85 -14.02
CA SER A 34 -4.96 -9.93 -14.14
C SER A 34 -4.24 -8.93 -13.22
N ILE A 35 -4.74 -7.69 -13.12
CA ILE A 35 -4.19 -6.68 -12.21
C ILE A 35 -4.46 -7.09 -10.77
N PHE A 36 -5.69 -7.52 -10.46
CA PHE A 36 -6.03 -8.01 -9.13
C PHE A 36 -5.13 -9.16 -8.68
N ASP A 37 -4.93 -10.14 -9.55
CA ASP A 37 -4.14 -11.33 -9.28
C ASP A 37 -2.65 -11.00 -9.09
N LYS A 38 -2.10 -10.07 -9.88
CA LYS A 38 -0.69 -9.66 -9.79
C LYS A 38 -0.40 -8.88 -8.50
N TYR A 39 -1.19 -7.85 -8.22
CA TYR A 39 -0.83 -6.86 -7.21
C TYR A 39 -1.51 -7.07 -5.85
N TYR A 40 -2.64 -7.79 -5.79
CA TYR A 40 -3.48 -7.82 -4.60
C TYR A 40 -3.81 -9.22 -4.10
N ARG A 41 -4.10 -10.19 -4.98
CA ARG A 41 -4.58 -11.52 -4.55
C ARG A 41 -3.63 -12.17 -3.54
N ASN A 42 -4.18 -12.56 -2.39
CA ASN A 42 -3.48 -13.22 -1.29
C ASN A 42 -2.28 -12.44 -0.71
N LYS A 43 -2.12 -11.16 -1.07
CA LYS A 43 -1.08 -10.29 -0.53
C LYS A 43 -1.47 -9.81 0.87
N MET A 44 -0.46 -9.60 1.69
CA MET A 44 -0.54 -9.11 3.06
C MET A 44 -0.18 -7.62 3.07
N PHE A 45 -0.91 -6.85 3.86
CA PHE A 45 -0.70 -5.42 4.01
C PHE A 45 -0.59 -5.04 5.49
N CYS A 46 0.34 -4.17 5.82
CA CYS A 46 0.47 -3.55 7.14
C CYS A 46 -0.14 -2.14 7.11
N ASP A 47 -0.93 -1.79 8.13
CA ASP A 47 -1.54 -0.47 8.26
C ASP A 47 -0.72 0.48 9.16
N CYS A 48 -1.15 1.75 9.27
CA CYS A 48 -0.48 2.76 10.09
C CYS A 48 -0.50 2.52 11.61
N ASP A 49 -1.20 1.48 12.08
CA ASP A 49 -1.18 1.04 13.48
C ASP A 49 -0.39 -0.27 13.66
N GLY A 50 0.23 -0.80 12.61
CA GLY A 50 0.95 -2.07 12.64
C GLY A 50 0.08 -3.31 12.48
N ASN A 51 -1.23 -3.17 12.25
CA ASN A 51 -2.12 -4.31 12.05
C ASN A 51 -1.92 -4.90 10.65
N VAL A 52 -1.87 -6.24 10.56
CA VAL A 52 -1.67 -6.93 9.29
C VAL A 52 -3.00 -7.47 8.75
N PHE A 53 -3.25 -7.25 7.46
CA PHE A 53 -4.46 -7.68 6.75
C PHE A 53 -4.10 -8.52 5.54
N LYS A 54 -4.93 -9.50 5.20
CA LYS A 54 -4.82 -10.27 3.95
C LYS A 54 -5.89 -9.82 2.97
N VAL A 55 -5.52 -9.65 1.70
CA VAL A 55 -6.52 -9.44 0.64
C VAL A 55 -7.22 -10.75 0.32
N ASN A 56 -8.54 -10.76 0.39
CA ASN A 56 -9.37 -11.94 0.11
C ASN A 56 -10.37 -11.75 -1.03
N GLY A 57 -10.48 -10.55 -1.61
CA GLY A 57 -11.36 -10.34 -2.76
C GLY A 57 -11.40 -8.93 -3.33
N LEU A 58 -12.21 -8.80 -4.38
CA LEU A 58 -12.52 -7.55 -5.05
C LEU A 58 -14.04 -7.43 -5.21
N GLU A 59 -14.59 -6.31 -4.78
CA GLU A 59 -16.02 -5.99 -4.91
C GLU A 59 -16.23 -4.94 -5.99
N LYS A 60 -17.07 -5.27 -6.97
CA LYS A 60 -17.49 -4.33 -8.02
C LYS A 60 -18.49 -3.31 -7.48
N PRO A 61 -18.67 -2.15 -8.14
CA PRO A 61 -19.77 -1.25 -7.83
C PRO A 61 -21.10 -2.01 -7.80
N LYS A 62 -21.97 -1.68 -6.84
CA LYS A 62 -23.32 -2.30 -6.77
C LYS A 62 -24.25 -1.69 -7.81
N GLU A 63 -24.02 -0.44 -8.17
CA GLU A 63 -24.87 0.33 -9.06
C GLU A 63 -24.50 0.07 -10.52
N LYS A 64 -25.38 -0.62 -11.25
CA LYS A 64 -25.18 -0.98 -12.67
C LYS A 64 -24.90 0.22 -13.59
N TRP A 65 -25.32 1.42 -13.22
CA TRP A 65 -25.04 2.63 -14.00
C TRP A 65 -23.55 3.01 -13.98
N ARG A 66 -22.82 2.65 -12.91
CA ARG A 66 -21.37 2.90 -12.82
C ARG A 66 -20.60 2.02 -13.81
N ASP A 67 -21.08 0.81 -14.04
CA ASP A 67 -20.53 -0.10 -15.07
C ASP A 67 -20.78 0.46 -16.48
N TRP A 68 -21.96 1.04 -16.70
CA TRP A 68 -22.31 1.67 -17.98
C TRP A 68 -21.45 2.93 -18.23
N LEU A 69 -21.20 3.73 -17.19
CA LEU A 69 -20.37 4.95 -17.25
C LEU A 69 -18.89 4.69 -16.94
N LYS A 70 -18.39 3.46 -17.09
CA LYS A 70 -16.99 3.11 -16.78
C LYS A 70 -15.95 3.85 -17.62
N PHE A 71 -16.36 4.46 -18.72
CA PHE A 71 -15.51 5.29 -19.57
C PHE A 71 -15.23 6.67 -18.96
N LEU A 72 -16.04 7.12 -17.99
CA LEU A 72 -15.84 8.39 -17.30
C LEU A 72 -14.82 8.24 -16.16
N PRO A 73 -13.76 9.06 -16.11
CA PRO A 73 -12.76 9.03 -15.05
C PRO A 73 -13.40 9.17 -13.66
N GLY A 74 -12.96 8.34 -12.72
CA GLY A 74 -13.35 8.44 -11.31
C GLY A 74 -14.73 7.85 -10.97
N ILE A 75 -15.55 7.42 -11.94
CA ILE A 75 -16.89 6.85 -11.72
C ILE A 75 -16.83 5.37 -11.35
N TYR A 76 -16.03 4.58 -12.07
CA TYR A 76 -15.89 3.15 -11.81
C TYR A 76 -14.79 2.88 -10.78
N ARG A 77 -15.19 2.39 -9.60
CA ARG A 77 -14.27 2.05 -8.50
C ARG A 77 -14.65 0.70 -7.93
N CYS A 78 -13.71 -0.23 -7.93
CA CYS A 78 -13.82 -1.48 -7.21
C CYS A 78 -13.22 -1.33 -5.81
N LYS A 79 -13.77 -2.07 -4.85
CA LYS A 79 -13.29 -2.07 -3.47
C LYS A 79 -12.52 -3.36 -3.20
N ILE A 80 -11.26 -3.25 -2.80
CA ILE A 80 -10.47 -4.38 -2.32
C ILE A 80 -11.01 -4.79 -0.96
N ARG A 81 -11.22 -6.10 -0.78
CA ARG A 81 -11.64 -6.70 0.49
C ARG A 81 -10.41 -7.19 1.25
N PHE A 82 -10.30 -6.70 2.48
CA PHE A 82 -9.25 -7.03 3.42
C PHE A 82 -9.84 -7.80 4.59
N GLU A 83 -9.14 -8.85 4.98
CA GLU A 83 -9.44 -9.65 6.15
C GLU A 83 -8.37 -9.37 7.20
N PRO A 84 -8.74 -8.98 8.44
CA PRO A 84 -7.77 -8.79 9.50
C PRO A 84 -7.08 -10.12 9.78
N THR A 85 -5.77 -10.08 9.93
CA THR A 85 -5.02 -11.18 10.52
C THR A 85 -4.83 -10.85 12.00
N GLN A 86 -4.82 -11.87 12.87
CA GLN A 86 -4.50 -11.69 14.30
C GLN A 86 -3.01 -11.35 14.52
N LYS A 87 -2.31 -10.89 13.48
CA LYS A 87 -0.89 -10.57 13.48
C LYS A 87 -0.72 -9.07 13.47
N GLU A 88 0.30 -8.63 14.18
CA GLU A 88 0.79 -7.28 14.19
C GLU A 88 2.26 -7.32 13.77
N MET A 89 2.70 -6.29 13.04
CA MET A 89 4.08 -6.09 12.65
C MET A 89 4.69 -5.07 13.59
N ALA A 90 5.86 -5.34 14.16
CA ALA A 90 6.51 -4.35 15.04
C ALA A 90 7.05 -3.16 14.22
N VAL A 91 7.19 -1.99 14.84
CA VAL A 91 7.77 -0.79 14.16
C VAL A 91 9.14 -1.11 13.57
N ASN A 92 10.00 -1.82 14.33
CA ASN A 92 11.34 -2.17 13.86
C ASN A 92 11.30 -3.17 12.70
N GLU A 93 10.40 -4.14 12.75
CA GLU A 93 10.22 -5.11 11.67
C GLU A 93 9.77 -4.40 10.38
N LEU A 94 8.82 -3.47 10.48
CA LEU A 94 8.38 -2.68 9.34
C LEU A 94 9.51 -1.76 8.81
N ARG A 95 10.29 -1.16 9.71
CA ARG A 95 11.45 -0.35 9.31
C ARG A 95 12.46 -1.17 8.52
N ASP A 96 12.80 -2.36 9.00
CA ASP A 96 13.74 -3.25 8.31
C ASP A 96 13.18 -3.67 6.94
N TYR A 97 11.88 -3.92 6.85
CA TYR A 97 11.20 -4.17 5.57
C TYR A 97 11.39 -3.01 4.58
N PHE A 98 11.15 -1.77 5.01
CA PHE A 98 11.37 -0.58 4.18
C PHE A 98 12.84 -0.45 3.75
N LEU A 99 13.79 -0.57 4.68
CA LEU A 99 15.21 -0.41 4.38
C LEU A 99 15.70 -1.46 3.37
N ASN A 100 15.25 -2.71 3.52
CA ASN A 100 15.54 -3.76 2.57
C ASN A 100 14.91 -3.47 1.20
N GLY A 101 13.64 -3.07 1.16
CA GLY A 101 12.96 -2.70 -0.09
C GLY A 101 13.62 -1.53 -0.81
N ILE A 102 13.97 -0.45 -0.11
CA ILE A 102 14.65 0.71 -0.71
C ILE A 102 16.05 0.30 -1.24
N SER A 103 16.70 -0.69 -0.64
CA SER A 103 18.00 -1.17 -1.11
C SER A 103 17.96 -1.86 -2.48
N ASP A 104 16.80 -2.34 -2.92
CA ASP A 104 16.59 -2.91 -4.26
C ASP A 104 16.48 -1.83 -5.36
N LEU A 105 16.21 -0.58 -4.98
CA LEU A 105 15.93 0.52 -5.90
C LEU A 105 17.20 1.18 -6.45
N THR A 106 17.03 1.94 -7.53
CA THR A 106 18.13 2.72 -8.11
C THR A 106 18.61 3.80 -7.13
N LYS A 107 19.88 3.72 -6.73
CA LYS A 107 20.48 4.67 -5.80
C LYS A 107 20.59 6.07 -6.39
N ASN A 108 20.03 7.04 -5.68
CA ASN A 108 20.06 8.47 -5.98
C ASN A 108 19.69 9.27 -4.71
N ASP A 109 19.79 10.60 -4.78
CA ASP A 109 19.48 11.52 -3.68
C ASP A 109 18.09 11.30 -3.05
N TYR A 110 17.10 10.88 -3.84
CA TYR A 110 15.75 10.57 -3.33
C TYR A 110 15.76 9.32 -2.45
N THR A 111 16.38 8.23 -2.91
CA THR A 111 16.47 7.00 -2.11
C THR A 111 17.32 7.18 -0.85
N GLU A 112 18.38 7.98 -0.91
CA GLU A 112 19.21 8.29 0.27
C GLU A 112 18.44 9.10 1.31
N LYS A 113 17.69 10.12 0.87
CA LYS A 113 16.81 10.89 1.73
C LYS A 113 15.71 10.02 2.32
N TRP A 114 15.11 9.14 1.52
CA TRP A 114 14.07 8.22 2.00
C TRP A 114 14.60 7.27 3.08
N ILE A 115 15.80 6.71 2.90
CA ILE A 115 16.47 5.91 3.94
C ILE A 115 16.64 6.72 5.23
N ALA A 116 17.07 7.99 5.14
CA ALA A 116 17.21 8.85 6.30
C ALA A 116 15.86 9.08 7.00
N ASP A 117 14.80 9.34 6.23
CA ASP A 117 13.44 9.53 6.76
C ASP A 117 12.93 8.26 7.47
N ILE A 118 13.13 7.08 6.89
CA ILE A 118 12.76 5.78 7.48
C ILE A 118 13.52 5.50 8.78
N LYS A 119 14.82 5.83 8.84
CA LYS A 119 15.62 5.67 10.06
C LYS A 119 15.16 6.58 11.20
N ASN A 120 14.62 7.75 10.87
CA ASN A 120 14.17 8.76 11.84
C ASN A 120 12.69 8.64 12.21
N ALA A 121 11.93 7.78 11.53
CA ALA A 121 10.51 7.55 11.81
C ALA A 121 10.31 6.84 13.15
N GLU A 122 9.37 7.32 13.96
CA GLU A 122 9.13 6.86 15.33
C GLU A 122 8.05 5.77 15.44
N ASN A 123 7.15 5.68 14.46
CA ASN A 123 6.00 4.78 14.46
C ASN A 123 5.64 4.33 13.03
N HIS A 124 4.70 3.38 12.91
CA HIS A 124 4.24 2.85 11.62
C HIS A 124 3.67 3.92 10.68
N SER A 125 2.92 4.88 11.22
CA SER A 125 2.37 5.96 10.40
C SER A 125 3.46 6.80 9.76
N GLU A 126 4.52 7.15 10.50
CA GLU A 126 5.65 7.89 9.96
C GLU A 126 6.47 7.07 8.95
N LEU A 127 6.59 5.76 9.14
CA LEU A 127 7.23 4.86 8.17
C LEU A 127 6.48 4.84 6.83
N ILE A 128 5.15 4.75 6.86
CA ILE A 128 4.33 4.58 5.65
C ILE A 128 4.01 5.92 4.97
N ASN A 129 3.71 6.96 5.74
CA ASN A 129 3.23 8.25 5.24
C ASN A 129 4.28 9.37 5.30
N GLY A 130 5.46 9.08 5.87
CA GLY A 130 6.47 10.09 6.18
C GLY A 130 6.13 10.91 7.44
N LYS A 131 7.12 11.65 7.93
CA LYS A 131 6.93 12.57 9.05
C LYS A 131 6.15 13.80 8.57
N GLN A 132 4.94 13.99 9.06
CA GLN A 132 4.18 15.19 8.74
C GLN A 132 4.88 16.39 9.36
N LYS A 133 5.33 17.33 8.54
CA LYS A 133 5.73 18.64 9.06
C LYS A 133 4.46 19.32 9.57
N ASN A 134 4.42 19.61 10.87
CA ASN A 134 3.43 20.54 11.40
C ASN A 134 3.66 21.87 10.69
N SER A 135 2.87 22.16 9.67
CA SER A 135 2.72 23.50 9.12
C SER A 135 2.00 24.32 10.19
N GLY A 136 2.78 24.94 11.08
CA GLY A 136 2.30 25.95 12.01
C GLY A 136 1.91 27.24 11.30
#